data_AF-A0A2G8DG07-F1
#
_entry.id   AF-A0A2G8DG07-F1
#
_cell.length_a   1.000
_cell.length_b   1.000
_cell.length_c   1.000
_cell.angle_alpha   90.00
_cell.angle_beta   90.00
_cell.angle_gamma   90.00
#
_symmetry.space_group_name_H-M   'P 1'
#
loop_
_entity.id
_entity.type
_entity.pdbx_description
1 polymer ?
#
loop_
_entity_poly.entity_id
_entity_poly.type
_entity_poly.pdbx_seq_one_letter_code
_entity_poly.pdbx_strand_id
1 'polypeptide(L)'
;MEISLDYREGRRVRLEVPAGQVILPAISAEPAEAGSSLTESISMSIGTAPLISLAESAKSIVFIVEDHTRHSPVLETLHLLRKLFESRGISWDKVSLLVATGTHRQMKPEELQEKFGVFSSDTRIVQHRAEETAKMKDFGEFLEVPIQVNEAIEADLTVGIGSIVPHRFSGWSGGAKIVLPGVASYESVFKSHRMAILKSKADVGVFENEFRELIDETGSRVGLDFIINFYYDINGSIAGTVAGNHVLALRKGVELARKQLLRQYRERTDVTVISSFPSVTDFWQCGKALYTSDLITKDGGDIVMVSSLDEGFGDHPLFASLLKLEANEILEKLDMITTEDPLAYVAAYAVKKVLQKKKVHIVSDTKFAEEFDELGLRVNSDIQSVVDRLICPGKSVSVLQNSLVLPEITTEEVYHETKRP
;
A
#
# COMPACT_ATOMS: atom_id res chain seq x y z
N MET A 1 -0.22 27.14 14.78
CA MET A 1 -0.83 25.81 15.01
C MET A 1 0.32 24.85 15.15
N GLU A 2 0.46 24.23 16.32
CA GLU A 2 1.45 23.17 16.54
C GLU A 2 0.93 21.86 15.92
N ILE A 3 1.78 21.17 15.19
CA ILE A 3 1.46 19.93 14.49
C ILE A 3 2.55 18.91 14.83
N SER A 4 2.13 17.67 15.10
CA SER A 4 3.04 16.55 15.32
C SER A 4 2.80 15.45 14.30
N LEU A 5 3.88 14.95 13.71
CA LEU A 5 3.87 13.93 12.66
C LEU A 5 4.77 12.77 13.06
N ASP A 6 4.32 11.54 12.80
CA ASP A 6 5.15 10.35 13.00
C ASP A 6 6.32 10.37 12.01
N TYR A 7 7.53 10.19 12.53
CA TYR A 7 8.75 10.10 11.74
C TYR A 7 9.10 8.63 11.44
N ARG A 8 8.91 7.80 12.46
CA ARG A 8 8.95 6.33 12.46
C ARG A 8 8.20 5.85 13.71
N GLU A 9 8.10 4.54 13.89
CA GLU A 9 7.52 3.96 15.10
C GLU A 9 8.15 4.55 16.36
N GLY A 10 7.31 5.02 17.29
CA GLY A 10 7.75 5.61 18.56
C GLY A 10 8.48 6.97 18.49
N ARG A 11 8.70 7.56 17.31
CA ARG A 11 9.36 8.87 17.17
C ARG A 11 8.56 9.83 16.32
N ARG A 12 8.32 11.04 16.84
CA ARG A 12 7.59 12.12 16.18
C ARG A 12 8.46 13.33 15.94
N VAL A 13 8.15 14.10 14.90
CA VAL A 13 8.62 15.47 14.70
C VAL A 13 7.50 16.45 14.99
N ARG A 14 7.86 17.71 15.27
CA ARG A 14 6.91 18.79 15.51
C ARG A 14 7.22 19.96 14.61
N LEU A 15 6.18 20.66 14.17
CA LEU A 15 6.28 21.91 13.44
C LEU A 15 5.20 22.88 13.88
N GLU A 16 5.45 24.17 13.70
CA GLU A 16 4.49 25.24 13.83
C GLU A 16 4.19 25.85 12.47
N VAL A 17 2.89 25.97 12.15
CA VAL A 17 2.41 26.67 10.96
C VAL A 17 1.42 27.76 11.38
N PRO A 18 1.51 29.00 10.85
CA PRO A 18 0.51 30.03 11.09
C PRO A 18 -0.90 29.54 10.73
N ALA A 19 -1.84 29.63 11.66
CA ALA A 19 -3.17 29.02 11.50
C ALA A 19 -3.92 29.53 10.25
N GLY A 20 -3.71 30.79 9.86
CA GLY A 20 -4.32 31.37 8.66
C GLY A 20 -3.76 30.86 7.32
N GLN A 21 -2.63 30.13 7.33
CA GLN A 21 -2.07 29.49 6.14
C GLN A 21 -2.43 28.02 6.02
N VAL A 22 -2.90 27.38 7.10
CA VAL A 22 -3.27 25.96 7.08
C VAL A 22 -4.65 25.80 6.47
N ILE A 23 -4.71 25.08 5.34
CA ILE A 23 -5.96 24.65 4.71
C ILE A 23 -6.37 23.33 5.36
N LEU A 24 -7.43 23.41 6.16
CA LEU A 24 -8.07 22.24 6.76
C LEU A 24 -9.06 21.60 5.75
N PRO A 25 -9.28 20.28 5.83
CA PRO A 25 -10.30 19.63 5.03
C PRO A 25 -11.68 20.22 5.32
N ALA A 26 -12.43 20.55 4.27
CA ALA A 26 -13.78 21.09 4.36
C ALA A 26 -14.80 20.02 4.77
N ILE A 27 -14.57 18.77 4.36
CA ILE A 27 -15.28 17.59 4.82
C ILE A 27 -14.22 16.62 5.32
N SER A 28 -14.28 16.34 6.61
CA SER A 28 -13.64 15.15 7.16
C SER A 28 -14.73 14.10 7.23
N ALA A 29 -14.47 12.91 6.69
CA ALA A 29 -15.39 11.82 6.90
C ALA A 29 -15.56 11.62 8.43
N GLU A 30 -16.80 11.56 8.90
CA GLU A 30 -17.09 11.34 10.33
C GLU A 30 -16.40 10.05 10.77
N PRO A 31 -15.91 9.95 12.02
CA PRO A 31 -15.43 8.68 12.54
C PRO A 31 -16.57 7.68 12.36
N ALA A 32 -16.44 6.75 11.40
CA ALA A 32 -17.52 5.80 11.16
C ALA A 32 -17.69 4.96 12.43
N GLU A 33 -18.90 4.43 12.65
CA GLU A 33 -19.15 3.45 13.69
C GLU A 33 -18.03 2.41 13.74
N ALA A 34 -17.71 1.92 14.95
CA ALA A 34 -16.69 0.90 15.15
C ALA A 34 -16.92 -0.24 14.16
N GLY A 35 -15.90 -0.51 13.33
CA GLY A 35 -15.99 -1.55 12.32
C GLY A 35 -16.14 -2.92 12.93
N SER A 36 -16.63 -3.87 12.15
CA SER A 36 -16.72 -5.28 12.55
C SER A 36 -15.38 -5.80 13.04
N SER A 37 -15.41 -6.53 14.16
CA SER A 37 -14.26 -7.23 14.70
C SER A 37 -13.85 -8.39 13.77
N LEU A 38 -12.60 -8.85 13.91
CA LEU A 38 -12.10 -9.99 13.15
C LEU A 38 -12.99 -11.25 13.29
N THR A 39 -13.49 -11.53 14.50
CA THR A 39 -14.35 -12.72 14.75
C THR A 39 -15.70 -12.59 14.06
N GLU A 40 -16.31 -11.40 14.11
CA GLU A 40 -17.58 -11.13 13.42
C GLU A 40 -17.41 -11.25 11.91
N SER A 41 -16.37 -10.64 11.34
CA SER A 41 -16.16 -10.64 9.88
C SER A 41 -15.86 -12.03 9.33
N ILE A 42 -15.16 -12.89 10.07
CA ILE A 42 -14.93 -14.30 9.69
C ILE A 42 -16.25 -15.10 9.73
N SER A 43 -17.13 -14.80 10.70
CA SER A 43 -18.40 -15.51 10.89
C SER A 43 -19.50 -15.04 9.93
N MET A 44 -19.51 -13.74 9.59
CA MET A 44 -20.44 -13.08 8.69
C MET A 44 -19.76 -12.71 7.38
N SER A 45 -19.23 -13.73 6.68
CA SER A 45 -18.47 -13.56 5.45
C SER A 45 -19.31 -12.94 4.32
N ILE A 46 -18.68 -12.06 3.55
CA ILE A 46 -19.32 -11.35 2.44
C ILE A 46 -19.16 -12.16 1.15
N GLY A 47 -20.27 -12.57 0.53
CA GLY A 47 -20.26 -13.16 -0.81
C GLY A 47 -19.68 -14.57 -0.92
N THR A 48 -19.47 -15.26 0.20
CA THR A 48 -19.02 -16.67 0.26
C THR A 48 -19.46 -17.29 1.60
N ALA A 49 -19.33 -18.61 1.73
CA ALA A 49 -19.60 -19.32 2.98
C ALA A 49 -18.60 -18.91 4.09
N PRO A 50 -18.98 -19.02 5.38
CA PRO A 50 -18.06 -18.73 6.47
C PRO A 50 -16.79 -19.56 6.39
N LEU A 51 -15.66 -18.97 6.78
CA LEU A 51 -14.34 -19.60 6.67
C LEU A 51 -14.28 -20.98 7.35
N ILE A 52 -14.94 -21.11 8.49
CA ILE A 52 -15.01 -22.38 9.24
C ILE A 52 -15.65 -23.49 8.41
N SER A 53 -16.76 -23.19 7.73
CA SER A 53 -17.45 -24.18 6.89
C SER A 53 -16.60 -24.61 5.69
N LEU A 54 -15.85 -23.68 5.09
CA LEU A 54 -14.89 -24.01 4.02
C LEU A 54 -13.77 -24.91 4.55
N ALA A 55 -13.21 -24.55 5.72
CA ALA A 55 -12.10 -25.26 6.35
C ALA A 55 -12.47 -26.67 6.85
N GLU A 56 -13.72 -26.92 7.25
CA GLU A 56 -14.21 -28.25 7.63
C GLU A 56 -14.06 -29.28 6.50
N SER A 57 -14.28 -28.85 5.24
CA SER A 57 -14.15 -29.71 4.07
C SER A 57 -12.73 -29.80 3.49
N ALA A 58 -11.84 -28.87 3.83
CA ALA A 58 -10.52 -28.77 3.25
C ALA A 58 -9.54 -29.80 3.87
N LYS A 59 -8.70 -30.44 3.03
CA LYS A 59 -7.59 -31.30 3.49
C LYS A 59 -6.29 -30.51 3.63
N SER A 60 -6.12 -29.45 2.87
CA SER A 60 -5.00 -28.51 2.97
C SER A 60 -5.51 -27.07 2.92
N ILE A 61 -4.87 -26.19 3.69
CA ILE A 61 -5.22 -24.77 3.78
C ILE A 61 -3.94 -23.96 3.63
N VAL A 62 -3.92 -23.02 2.68
CA VAL A 62 -2.82 -22.05 2.54
C VAL A 62 -3.31 -20.68 2.97
N PHE A 63 -2.60 -20.07 3.92
CA PHE A 63 -2.76 -18.66 4.25
C PHE A 63 -1.66 -17.86 3.56
N ILE A 64 -2.05 -17.05 2.59
CA ILE A 64 -1.16 -16.07 1.97
C ILE A 64 -1.12 -14.85 2.88
N VAL A 65 0.07 -14.53 3.38
CA VAL A 65 0.28 -13.48 4.40
C VAL A 65 1.25 -12.43 3.88
N GLU A 66 0.98 -11.18 4.19
CA GLU A 66 1.85 -10.06 3.87
C GLU A 66 3.24 -10.14 4.54
N ASP A 67 4.23 -9.49 3.92
CA ASP A 67 5.61 -9.44 4.38
C ASP A 67 5.89 -8.36 5.44
N HIS A 68 7.18 -8.12 5.72
CA HIS A 68 7.67 -7.12 6.67
C HIS A 68 7.32 -5.67 6.33
N THR A 69 6.92 -5.35 5.08
CA THR A 69 6.59 -3.98 4.65
C THR A 69 5.15 -3.58 4.96
N ARG A 70 4.44 -4.42 5.72
CA ARG A 70 3.04 -4.26 6.09
C ARG A 70 2.81 -4.60 7.56
N HIS A 71 1.77 -3.99 8.13
CA HIS A 71 1.52 -3.99 9.58
C HIS A 71 0.10 -4.47 9.93
N SER A 72 -0.49 -5.35 9.12
CA SER A 72 -1.70 -6.07 9.52
C SER A 72 -1.37 -7.00 10.71
N PRO A 73 -2.33 -7.22 11.63
CA PRO A 73 -2.16 -8.05 12.82
C PRO A 73 -2.20 -9.55 12.48
N VAL A 74 -1.21 -10.01 11.71
CA VAL A 74 -1.18 -11.38 11.20
C VAL A 74 -1.03 -12.38 12.33
N LEU A 75 -0.17 -12.14 13.31
CA LEU A 75 0.04 -13.03 14.46
C LEU A 75 -1.26 -13.24 15.26
N GLU A 76 -1.96 -12.15 15.58
CA GLU A 76 -3.24 -12.18 16.29
C GLU A 76 -4.30 -12.93 15.48
N THR A 77 -4.31 -12.71 14.17
CA THR A 77 -5.21 -13.41 13.24
C THR A 77 -4.95 -14.92 13.26
N LEU A 78 -3.68 -15.34 13.17
CA LEU A 78 -3.31 -16.76 13.20
C LEU A 78 -3.67 -17.42 14.54
N HIS A 79 -3.42 -16.75 15.67
CA HIS A 79 -3.85 -17.27 16.99
C HIS A 79 -5.38 -17.45 17.07
N LEU A 80 -6.16 -16.48 16.58
CA LEU A 80 -7.61 -16.60 16.56
C LEU A 80 -8.04 -17.77 15.66
N LEU A 81 -7.48 -17.87 14.45
CA LEU A 81 -7.81 -18.93 13.51
C LEU A 81 -7.48 -20.31 14.06
N ARG A 82 -6.30 -20.50 14.67
CA ARG A 82 -5.92 -21.76 15.33
C ARG A 82 -6.94 -22.15 16.39
N LYS A 83 -7.27 -21.23 17.29
CA LYS A 83 -8.28 -21.46 18.34
C LYS A 83 -9.66 -21.82 17.77
N LEU A 84 -10.10 -21.12 16.73
CA LEU A 84 -11.39 -21.40 16.09
C LEU A 84 -11.40 -22.77 15.40
N PHE A 85 -10.33 -23.11 14.69
CA PHE A 85 -10.17 -24.40 14.01
C PHE A 85 -10.17 -25.55 15.01
N GLU A 86 -9.38 -25.47 16.08
CA GLU A 86 -9.33 -26.47 17.16
C GLU A 86 -10.71 -26.67 17.82
N SER A 87 -11.45 -25.58 18.07
CA SER A 87 -12.80 -25.66 18.65
C SER A 87 -13.82 -26.38 17.77
N ARG A 88 -13.50 -26.57 16.49
CA ARG A 88 -14.31 -27.24 15.46
C ARG A 88 -13.72 -28.58 15.02
N GLY A 89 -12.65 -29.04 15.68
CA GLY A 89 -11.98 -30.29 15.33
C GLY A 89 -11.19 -30.25 14.01
N ILE A 90 -10.86 -29.05 13.51
CA ILE A 90 -10.03 -28.86 12.32
C ILE A 90 -8.58 -28.83 12.77
N SER A 91 -7.77 -29.82 12.37
CA SER A 91 -6.34 -29.85 12.73
C SER A 91 -5.57 -28.71 12.07
N TRP A 92 -4.72 -28.03 12.85
CA TRP A 92 -3.78 -27.02 12.35
C TRP A 92 -2.69 -27.59 11.45
N ASP A 93 -2.42 -28.90 11.50
CA ASP A 93 -1.42 -29.57 10.64
C ASP A 93 -1.75 -29.44 9.15
N LYS A 94 -2.99 -29.10 8.81
CA LYS A 94 -3.45 -28.82 7.44
C LYS A 94 -3.00 -27.46 6.92
N VAL A 95 -2.53 -26.56 7.79
CA VAL A 95 -2.24 -25.16 7.49
C VAL A 95 -0.78 -24.97 7.09
N SER A 96 -0.56 -24.23 6.01
CA SER A 96 0.73 -23.66 5.65
C SER A 96 0.61 -22.14 5.42
N LEU A 97 1.72 -21.43 5.56
CA LEU A 97 1.80 -20.01 5.27
C LEU A 97 2.62 -19.77 4.01
N LEU A 98 2.13 -18.91 3.14
CA LEU A 98 2.85 -18.39 1.98
C LEU A 98 3.06 -16.89 2.14
N VAL A 99 4.31 -16.47 2.37
CA VAL A 99 4.64 -15.04 2.53
C VAL A 99 4.67 -14.37 1.17
N ALA A 100 3.81 -13.35 1.01
CA ALA A 100 3.64 -12.54 -0.18
C ALA A 100 4.64 -11.39 -0.23
N THR A 101 5.88 -11.70 -0.60
CA THR A 101 6.98 -10.74 -0.76
C THR A 101 6.88 -9.91 -2.05
N GLY A 102 6.15 -10.38 -3.06
CA GLY A 102 6.23 -9.83 -4.41
C GLY A 102 7.67 -9.80 -4.90
N THR A 103 8.18 -8.62 -5.22
CA THR A 103 9.58 -8.40 -5.65
C THR A 103 10.50 -7.91 -4.54
N HIS A 104 10.02 -7.85 -3.29
CA HIS A 104 10.87 -7.48 -2.16
C HIS A 104 11.81 -8.61 -1.78
N ARG A 105 12.86 -8.28 -1.01
CA ARG A 105 13.70 -9.31 -0.36
C ARG A 105 12.88 -10.26 0.53
N GLN A 106 13.44 -11.45 0.74
CA GLN A 106 12.95 -12.35 1.78
C GLN A 106 13.08 -11.71 3.17
N MET A 107 12.14 -12.07 4.04
CA MET A 107 12.20 -11.74 5.46
C MET A 107 13.33 -12.53 6.14
N LYS A 108 14.05 -11.83 7.01
CA LYS A 108 15.08 -12.41 7.87
C LYS A 108 14.44 -13.29 8.95
N PRO A 109 15.18 -14.26 9.54
CA PRO A 109 14.65 -15.12 10.60
C PRO A 109 14.01 -14.35 11.78
N GLU A 110 14.62 -13.24 12.19
CA GLU A 110 14.11 -12.36 13.24
C GLU A 110 12.81 -11.65 12.85
N GLU A 111 12.68 -11.21 11.60
CA GLU A 111 11.46 -10.58 11.06
C GLU A 111 10.32 -11.61 10.97
N LEU A 112 10.63 -12.85 10.58
CA LEU A 112 9.66 -13.96 10.61
C LEU A 112 9.20 -14.25 12.04
N GLN A 113 10.14 -14.27 13.00
CA GLN A 113 9.83 -14.52 14.40
C GLN A 113 8.96 -13.41 15.00
N GLU A 114 9.23 -12.15 14.65
CA GLU A 114 8.43 -10.99 15.07
C GLU A 114 7.03 -11.04 14.45
N LYS A 115 6.93 -11.29 13.13
CA LYS A 115 5.65 -11.29 12.40
C LYS A 115 4.76 -12.48 12.74
N PHE A 116 5.35 -13.66 12.99
CA PHE A 116 4.61 -14.93 13.11
C PHE A 116 4.73 -15.60 14.49
N GLY A 117 5.53 -15.09 15.43
CA GLY A 117 5.55 -15.61 16.79
C GLY A 117 5.82 -17.13 16.84
N VAL A 118 4.97 -17.88 17.53
CA VAL A 118 5.11 -19.35 17.64
C VAL A 118 4.99 -20.06 16.28
N PHE A 119 4.23 -19.50 15.34
CA PHE A 119 4.01 -20.09 14.02
C PHE A 119 5.27 -20.09 13.13
N SER A 120 6.29 -19.29 13.47
CA SER A 120 7.58 -19.29 12.77
C SER A 120 8.29 -20.67 12.82
N SER A 121 8.01 -21.44 13.88
CA SER A 121 8.62 -22.75 14.13
C SER A 121 7.62 -23.91 14.07
N ASP A 122 6.34 -23.64 14.30
CA ASP A 122 5.27 -24.64 14.41
C ASP A 122 4.34 -24.66 13.18
N THR A 123 4.70 -23.99 12.09
CA THR A 123 3.90 -24.00 10.85
C THR A 123 4.82 -23.94 9.65
N ARG A 124 4.50 -24.70 8.60
CA ARG A 124 5.28 -24.67 7.36
C ARG A 124 5.12 -23.29 6.71
N ILE A 125 6.23 -22.56 6.60
CA ILE A 125 6.29 -21.26 5.94
C ILE A 125 7.06 -21.39 4.62
N VAL A 126 6.47 -20.91 3.53
CA VAL A 126 7.13 -20.70 2.25
C VAL A 126 7.24 -19.20 2.03
N GLN A 127 8.45 -18.70 1.77
CA GLN A 127 8.64 -17.32 1.34
C GLN A 127 8.68 -17.27 -0.19
N HIS A 128 7.82 -16.45 -0.79
CA HIS A 128 7.80 -16.28 -2.24
C HIS A 128 9.09 -15.61 -2.75
N ARG A 129 9.45 -15.94 -3.99
CA ARG A 129 10.56 -15.35 -4.73
C ARG A 129 10.15 -15.20 -6.18
N ALA A 130 9.94 -13.96 -6.64
CA ALA A 130 9.38 -13.66 -7.95
C ALA A 130 10.29 -14.14 -9.11
N GLU A 131 11.61 -14.24 -8.88
CA GLU A 131 12.58 -14.66 -9.90
C GLU A 131 12.66 -16.19 -10.05
N GLU A 132 12.10 -16.98 -9.12
CA GLU A 132 12.12 -18.45 -9.19
C GLU A 132 11.04 -18.98 -10.13
N THR A 133 11.20 -18.74 -11.44
CA THR A 133 10.22 -19.12 -12.47
C THR A 133 9.86 -20.61 -12.46
N ALA A 134 10.79 -21.50 -12.09
CA ALA A 134 10.56 -22.94 -11.94
C ALA A 134 9.57 -23.31 -10.81
N LYS A 135 9.25 -22.36 -9.92
CA LYS A 135 8.27 -22.48 -8.83
C LYS A 135 6.95 -21.81 -9.16
N MET A 136 6.76 -21.35 -10.40
CA MET A 136 5.55 -20.68 -10.84
C MET A 136 4.69 -21.62 -11.70
N LYS A 137 3.39 -21.58 -11.46
CA LYS A 137 2.38 -22.22 -12.29
C LYS A 137 1.69 -21.18 -13.16
N ASP A 138 1.42 -21.54 -14.41
CA ASP A 138 0.77 -20.70 -15.40
C ASP A 138 -0.76 -20.87 -15.34
N PHE A 139 -1.49 -19.75 -15.26
CA PHE A 139 -2.95 -19.64 -15.25
C PHE A 139 -3.49 -18.84 -16.45
N GLY A 140 -2.70 -18.78 -17.53
CA GLY A 140 -3.00 -18.10 -18.77
C GLY A 140 -2.63 -16.62 -18.74
N GLU A 141 -3.24 -15.86 -19.66
CA GLU A 141 -3.00 -14.43 -19.83
C GLU A 141 -4.30 -13.64 -19.66
N PHE A 142 -4.21 -12.41 -19.17
CA PHE A 142 -5.31 -11.45 -19.14
C PHE A 142 -4.77 -10.03 -19.31
N LEU A 143 -5.41 -9.21 -20.13
CA LEU A 143 -4.95 -7.85 -20.47
C LEU A 143 -3.46 -7.80 -20.91
N GLU A 144 -3.01 -8.79 -21.69
CA GLU A 144 -1.62 -8.94 -22.15
C GLU A 144 -0.59 -9.14 -21.02
N VAL A 145 -1.06 -9.56 -19.84
CA VAL A 145 -0.23 -9.90 -18.68
C VAL A 145 -0.33 -11.39 -18.39
N PRO A 146 0.80 -12.13 -18.38
CA PRO A 146 0.80 -13.53 -17.97
C PRO A 146 0.43 -13.62 -16.49
N ILE A 147 -0.34 -14.65 -16.13
CA ILE A 147 -0.73 -14.93 -14.76
C ILE A 147 0.06 -16.15 -14.31
N GLN A 148 1.26 -15.91 -13.80
CA GLN A 148 2.13 -16.94 -13.25
C GLN A 148 2.27 -16.73 -11.75
N VAL A 149 1.91 -17.73 -10.96
CA VAL A 149 1.80 -17.62 -9.50
C VAL A 149 2.50 -18.80 -8.83
N ASN A 150 3.08 -18.56 -7.65
CA ASN A 150 3.81 -19.57 -6.87
C ASN A 150 2.99 -20.84 -6.66
N GLU A 151 3.55 -22.01 -6.99
CA GLU A 151 2.92 -23.34 -6.83
C GLU A 151 2.47 -23.61 -5.37
N ALA A 152 3.10 -22.96 -4.39
CA ALA A 152 2.73 -23.08 -2.98
C ALA A 152 1.34 -22.50 -2.64
N ILE A 153 0.68 -21.83 -3.58
CA ILE A 153 -0.72 -21.40 -3.44
C ILE A 153 -1.70 -22.58 -3.51
N GLU A 154 -1.31 -23.71 -4.09
CA GLU A 154 -2.21 -24.84 -4.34
C GLU A 154 -2.66 -25.51 -3.02
N ALA A 155 -3.93 -25.33 -2.69
CA ALA A 155 -4.59 -25.95 -1.55
C ALA A 155 -6.08 -26.18 -1.83
N ASP A 156 -6.73 -27.00 -1.00
CA ASP A 156 -8.20 -27.14 -1.04
C ASP A 156 -8.91 -25.86 -0.57
N LEU A 157 -8.21 -25.00 0.18
CA LEU A 157 -8.69 -23.69 0.63
C LEU A 157 -7.53 -22.68 0.65
N THR A 158 -7.64 -21.62 -0.13
CA THR A 158 -6.66 -20.51 -0.16
C THR A 158 -7.24 -19.25 0.45
N VAL A 159 -6.56 -18.70 1.47
CA VAL A 159 -7.01 -17.49 2.17
C VAL A 159 -5.94 -16.41 2.14
N GLY A 160 -6.32 -15.20 1.72
CA GLY A 160 -5.45 -14.03 1.74
C GLY A 160 -5.64 -13.19 3.01
N ILE A 161 -4.57 -12.87 3.73
CA ILE A 161 -4.58 -11.98 4.90
C ILE A 161 -3.78 -10.72 4.61
N GLY A 162 -4.40 -9.55 4.71
CA GLY A 162 -3.72 -8.28 4.47
C GLY A 162 -4.58 -7.08 4.83
N SER A 163 -4.30 -5.94 4.23
CA SER A 163 -5.03 -4.70 4.52
C SER A 163 -5.39 -3.85 3.30
N ILE A 164 -6.35 -2.96 3.52
CA ILE A 164 -6.93 -2.02 2.56
C ILE A 164 -6.43 -0.62 2.93
N VAL A 165 -5.56 -0.08 2.08
CA VAL A 165 -5.02 1.28 2.15
C VAL A 165 -5.01 1.89 0.75
N PRO A 166 -5.06 3.22 0.61
CA PRO A 166 -4.91 3.87 -0.70
C PRO A 166 -3.60 3.47 -1.39
N HIS A 167 -3.62 3.25 -2.69
CA HIS A 167 -2.47 2.75 -3.44
C HIS A 167 -2.43 3.26 -4.89
N ARG A 168 -1.27 3.75 -5.33
CA ARG A 168 -1.10 4.44 -6.61
C ARG A 168 -1.47 3.61 -7.84
N PHE A 169 -1.11 2.32 -7.85
CA PHE A 169 -1.27 1.47 -9.04
C PHE A 169 -2.60 0.71 -9.07
N SER A 170 -3.28 0.56 -7.95
CA SER A 170 -4.47 -0.31 -7.83
C SER A 170 -5.70 0.41 -7.29
N GLY A 171 -5.62 1.73 -7.07
CA GLY A 171 -6.61 2.48 -6.30
C GLY A 171 -6.47 2.25 -4.81
N TRP A 172 -6.67 1.00 -4.42
CA TRP A 172 -6.63 0.50 -3.06
C TRP A 172 -5.83 -0.80 -3.02
N SER A 173 -5.15 -1.11 -1.91
CA SER A 173 -4.60 -2.44 -1.65
C SER A 173 -5.71 -3.44 -1.27
N GLY A 174 -5.34 -4.64 -0.83
CA GLY A 174 -6.29 -5.67 -0.42
C GLY A 174 -6.86 -6.49 -1.59
N GLY A 175 -7.74 -7.41 -1.23
CA GLY A 175 -8.30 -8.44 -2.11
C GLY A 175 -7.22 -9.34 -2.69
N ALA A 176 -7.35 -9.65 -3.97
CA ALA A 176 -6.40 -10.49 -4.70
C ALA A 176 -5.02 -9.85 -4.92
N LYS A 177 -4.76 -8.64 -4.40
CA LYS A 177 -3.42 -8.03 -4.46
C LYS A 177 -2.36 -8.86 -3.70
N ILE A 178 -2.80 -9.64 -2.72
CA ILE A 178 -1.96 -10.61 -2.00
C ILE A 178 -1.46 -11.74 -2.93
N VAL A 179 -2.14 -11.95 -4.07
CA VAL A 179 -1.74 -12.87 -5.13
C VAL A 179 -0.92 -12.14 -6.20
N LEU A 180 -1.47 -11.12 -6.86
CA LEU A 180 -0.76 -10.30 -7.84
C LEU A 180 -0.67 -8.86 -7.31
N PRO A 181 0.52 -8.36 -6.96
CA PRO A 181 1.85 -8.94 -7.19
C PRO A 181 2.35 -9.92 -6.12
N GLY A 182 1.64 -10.10 -5.00
CA GLY A 182 2.22 -10.66 -3.77
C GLY A 182 2.93 -12.02 -3.89
N VAL A 183 2.44 -12.93 -4.73
CA VAL A 183 3.05 -14.26 -4.97
C VAL A 183 3.17 -14.59 -6.46
N ALA A 184 3.21 -13.56 -7.31
CA ALA A 184 3.28 -13.69 -8.75
C ALA A 184 4.73 -13.65 -9.27
N SER A 185 4.99 -14.25 -10.44
CA SER A 185 6.29 -14.19 -11.09
C SER A 185 6.73 -12.75 -11.38
N TYR A 186 8.04 -12.52 -11.44
CA TYR A 186 8.59 -11.20 -11.73
C TYR A 186 8.05 -10.65 -13.06
N GLU A 187 7.90 -11.50 -14.08
CA GLU A 187 7.32 -11.11 -15.38
C GLU A 187 5.87 -10.62 -15.24
N SER A 188 5.05 -11.33 -14.47
CA SER A 188 3.65 -10.95 -14.20
C SER A 188 3.58 -9.60 -13.47
N VAL A 189 4.45 -9.41 -12.46
CA VAL A 189 4.55 -8.15 -11.71
C VAL A 189 5.00 -7.02 -12.62
N PHE A 190 6.06 -7.20 -13.40
CA PHE A 190 6.57 -6.18 -14.30
C PHE A 190 5.53 -5.77 -15.36
N LYS A 191 4.96 -6.74 -16.09
CA LYS A 191 4.01 -6.46 -17.17
C LYS A 191 2.74 -5.79 -16.64
N SER A 192 2.24 -6.23 -15.48
CA SER A 192 1.09 -5.58 -14.83
C SER A 192 1.39 -4.13 -14.46
N HIS A 193 2.55 -3.83 -13.85
CA HIS A 193 2.88 -2.46 -13.45
C HIS A 193 3.17 -1.57 -14.67
N ARG A 194 3.80 -2.11 -15.72
CA ARG A 194 3.96 -1.42 -17.00
C ARG A 194 2.60 -1.08 -17.62
N MET A 195 1.66 -2.02 -17.62
CA MET A 195 0.28 -1.75 -18.04
C MET A 195 -0.35 -0.64 -17.20
N ALA A 196 -0.14 -0.64 -15.88
CA ALA A 196 -0.70 0.36 -14.98
C ALA A 196 -0.23 1.80 -15.31
N ILE A 197 1.04 2.00 -15.69
CA ILE A 197 1.53 3.35 -16.03
C ILE A 197 1.20 3.80 -17.46
N LEU A 198 0.93 2.87 -18.39
CA LEU A 198 0.73 3.18 -19.81
C LEU A 198 -0.73 3.16 -20.25
N LYS A 199 -1.56 2.29 -19.67
CA LYS A 199 -2.89 1.95 -20.20
C LYS A 199 -4.00 2.01 -19.16
N SER A 200 -3.69 2.26 -17.88
CA SER A 200 -4.67 2.25 -16.80
C SER A 200 -5.03 3.65 -16.32
N LYS A 201 -6.26 3.80 -15.84
CA LYS A 201 -6.73 4.99 -15.10
C LYS A 201 -6.38 4.94 -13.62
N ALA A 202 -5.60 3.95 -13.19
CA ALA A 202 -5.19 3.79 -11.81
C ALA A 202 -4.59 5.08 -11.26
N ASP A 203 -5.08 5.50 -10.10
CA ASP A 203 -4.47 6.52 -9.26
C ASP A 203 -4.85 6.25 -7.80
N VAL A 204 -4.23 6.95 -6.86
CA VAL A 204 -4.49 6.77 -5.42
C VAL A 204 -5.99 6.96 -5.13
N GLY A 205 -6.63 5.93 -4.58
CA GLY A 205 -8.05 5.94 -4.20
C GLY A 205 -9.04 5.63 -5.33
N VAL A 206 -8.60 5.51 -6.59
CA VAL A 206 -9.47 5.21 -7.74
C VAL A 206 -9.72 3.71 -7.85
N PHE A 207 -10.83 3.22 -7.29
CA PHE A 207 -11.11 1.79 -7.17
C PHE A 207 -11.30 1.09 -8.53
N GLU A 208 -12.13 1.64 -9.41
CA GLU A 208 -12.40 1.07 -10.74
C GLU A 208 -11.26 1.45 -11.70
N ASN A 209 -10.39 0.49 -12.01
CA ASN A 209 -9.28 0.64 -12.94
C ASN A 209 -8.83 -0.72 -13.51
N GLU A 210 -8.15 -0.70 -14.65
CA GLU A 210 -7.76 -1.89 -15.42
C GLU A 210 -6.75 -2.78 -14.66
N PHE A 211 -5.93 -2.19 -13.79
CA PHE A 211 -5.00 -2.95 -12.95
C PHE A 211 -5.74 -3.70 -11.82
N ARG A 212 -6.80 -3.12 -11.26
CA ARG A 212 -7.70 -3.80 -10.32
C ARG A 212 -8.46 -4.94 -11.01
N GLU A 213 -8.96 -4.74 -12.22
CA GLU A 213 -9.60 -5.80 -13.01
C GLU A 213 -8.66 -7.00 -13.21
N LEU A 214 -7.39 -6.74 -13.58
CA LEU A 214 -6.37 -7.78 -13.70
C LEU A 214 -6.10 -8.52 -12.37
N ILE A 215 -6.00 -7.79 -11.27
CA ILE A 215 -5.78 -8.37 -9.94
C ILE A 215 -6.94 -9.30 -9.55
N ASP A 216 -8.18 -8.83 -9.72
CA ASP A 216 -9.37 -9.57 -9.32
C ASP A 216 -9.61 -10.80 -10.23
N GLU A 217 -9.35 -10.67 -11.53
CA GLU A 217 -9.34 -11.83 -12.45
C GLU A 217 -8.29 -12.85 -12.03
N THR A 218 -7.07 -12.40 -11.69
CA THR A 218 -5.99 -13.27 -11.22
C THR A 218 -6.41 -14.05 -9.97
N GLY A 219 -6.97 -13.36 -8.96
CA GLY A 219 -7.48 -14.01 -7.75
C GLY A 219 -8.51 -15.10 -8.03
N SER A 220 -9.40 -14.85 -9.01
CA SER A 220 -10.44 -15.81 -9.39
C SER A 220 -9.87 -17.03 -10.11
N ARG A 221 -8.86 -16.86 -10.98
CA ARG A 221 -8.23 -17.97 -11.72
C ARG A 221 -7.37 -18.87 -10.85
N VAL A 222 -6.70 -18.31 -9.85
CA VAL A 222 -5.81 -19.09 -8.96
C VAL A 222 -6.55 -19.80 -7.82
N GLY A 223 -7.84 -19.53 -7.66
CA GLY A 223 -8.63 -20.10 -6.56
C GLY A 223 -8.40 -19.40 -5.22
N LEU A 224 -8.36 -18.06 -5.19
CA LEU A 224 -8.40 -17.31 -3.93
C LEU A 224 -9.82 -17.34 -3.35
N ASP A 225 -10.09 -18.30 -2.48
CA ASP A 225 -11.43 -18.59 -1.98
C ASP A 225 -11.95 -17.58 -0.96
N PHE A 226 -11.05 -17.02 -0.15
CA PHE A 226 -11.40 -16.16 0.97
C PHE A 226 -10.34 -15.09 1.23
N ILE A 227 -10.75 -13.91 1.68
CA ILE A 227 -9.84 -12.88 2.20
C ILE A 227 -10.22 -12.48 3.62
N ILE A 228 -9.23 -12.05 4.39
CA ILE A 228 -9.37 -11.31 5.63
C ILE A 228 -8.59 -10.01 5.44
N ASN A 229 -9.30 -8.88 5.40
CA ASN A 229 -8.72 -7.59 5.09
C ASN A 229 -9.04 -6.55 6.17
N PHE A 230 -7.98 -6.01 6.77
CA PHE A 230 -8.06 -4.93 7.75
C PHE A 230 -8.13 -3.57 7.05
N TYR A 231 -8.87 -2.62 7.62
CA TYR A 231 -8.82 -1.23 7.22
C TYR A 231 -8.59 -0.35 8.44
N TYR A 232 -7.99 0.81 8.21
CA TYR A 232 -7.46 1.67 9.27
C TYR A 232 -8.24 2.98 9.37
N ASP A 233 -8.17 3.58 10.55
CA ASP A 233 -8.57 4.95 10.80
C ASP A 233 -7.49 5.94 10.34
N ILE A 234 -7.78 7.23 10.44
CA ILE A 234 -6.83 8.29 10.08
C ILE A 234 -5.56 8.29 10.93
N ASN A 235 -5.60 7.70 12.13
CA ASN A 235 -4.46 7.61 13.03
C ASN A 235 -3.60 6.37 12.74
N GLY A 236 -3.98 5.54 11.76
CA GLY A 236 -3.32 4.28 11.46
C GLY A 236 -3.68 3.14 12.40
N SER A 237 -4.70 3.32 13.26
CA SER A 237 -5.24 2.25 14.10
C SER A 237 -6.25 1.41 13.31
N ILE A 238 -6.42 0.14 13.66
CA ILE A 238 -7.39 -0.73 12.98
C ILE A 238 -8.81 -0.20 13.27
N ALA A 239 -9.51 0.22 12.22
CA ALA A 239 -10.90 0.65 12.31
C ALA A 239 -11.88 -0.52 12.20
N GLY A 240 -11.48 -1.61 11.52
CA GLY A 240 -12.26 -2.84 11.43
C GLY A 240 -11.69 -3.83 10.44
N THR A 241 -12.45 -4.88 10.18
CA THR A 241 -12.06 -5.97 9.27
C THR A 241 -13.23 -6.35 8.35
N VAL A 242 -12.93 -6.74 7.12
CA VAL A 242 -13.88 -7.41 6.21
C VAL A 242 -13.34 -8.78 5.85
N ALA A 243 -14.24 -9.74 5.63
CA ALA A 243 -13.84 -11.09 5.25
C ALA A 243 -14.85 -11.71 4.28
N GLY A 244 -14.38 -12.57 3.38
CA GLY A 244 -15.23 -13.26 2.40
C GLY A 244 -14.62 -13.32 1.00
N ASN A 245 -15.46 -13.27 -0.03
CA ASN A 245 -15.04 -13.31 -1.43
C ASN A 245 -14.11 -12.13 -1.75
N HIS A 246 -13.02 -12.40 -2.47
CA HIS A 246 -11.95 -11.43 -2.66
C HIS A 246 -12.36 -10.13 -3.41
N VAL A 247 -13.40 -10.18 -4.24
CA VAL A 247 -13.96 -9.01 -4.95
C VAL A 247 -15.01 -8.29 -4.09
N LEU A 248 -16.01 -9.04 -3.61
CA LEU A 248 -17.17 -8.48 -2.91
C LEU A 248 -16.79 -7.95 -1.53
N ALA A 249 -15.99 -8.69 -0.77
CA ALA A 249 -15.51 -8.25 0.53
C ALA A 249 -14.57 -7.05 0.40
N LEU A 250 -13.67 -7.05 -0.60
CA LEU A 250 -12.80 -5.90 -0.87
C LEU A 250 -13.61 -4.65 -1.20
N ARG A 251 -14.60 -4.74 -2.10
CA ARG A 251 -15.46 -3.60 -2.48
C ARG A 251 -16.13 -2.99 -1.24
N LYS A 252 -16.64 -3.84 -0.33
CA LYS A 252 -17.21 -3.36 0.94
C LYS A 252 -16.16 -2.74 1.86
N GLY A 253 -14.99 -3.37 1.96
CA GLY A 253 -13.88 -2.86 2.77
C GLY A 253 -13.36 -1.50 2.29
N VAL A 254 -13.32 -1.28 0.97
CA VAL A 254 -12.95 0.02 0.38
C VAL A 254 -13.97 1.10 0.70
N GLU A 255 -15.28 0.79 0.64
CA GLU A 255 -16.33 1.72 1.08
C GLU A 255 -16.12 2.17 2.53
N LEU A 256 -15.82 1.22 3.43
CA LEU A 256 -15.58 1.47 4.85
C LEU A 256 -14.27 2.22 5.09
N ALA A 257 -13.18 1.81 4.46
CA ALA A 257 -11.87 2.46 4.55
C ALA A 257 -11.93 3.91 4.06
N ARG A 258 -12.67 4.17 2.97
CA ARG A 258 -12.85 5.53 2.43
C ARG A 258 -13.58 6.44 3.42
N LYS A 259 -14.57 5.93 4.17
CA LYS A 259 -15.23 6.69 5.27
C LYS A 259 -14.28 7.02 6.41
N GLN A 260 -13.16 6.33 6.57
CA GLN A 260 -12.19 6.62 7.61
C GLN A 260 -11.11 7.61 7.12
N LEU A 261 -10.64 7.41 5.89
CA LEU A 261 -9.41 8.01 5.37
C LEU A 261 -9.63 9.24 4.48
N LEU A 262 -10.82 9.43 3.91
CA LEU A 262 -11.11 10.53 2.99
C LEU A 262 -11.07 11.89 3.69
N ARG A 263 -10.35 12.84 3.09
CA ARG A 263 -10.29 14.26 3.49
C ARG A 263 -10.51 15.13 2.27
N GLN A 264 -11.64 15.83 2.22
CA GLN A 264 -11.96 16.69 1.07
C GLN A 264 -11.50 18.13 1.31
N TYR A 265 -10.78 18.67 0.35
CA TYR A 265 -10.24 20.02 0.34
C TYR A 265 -10.92 20.85 -0.75
N ARG A 266 -11.07 22.16 -0.54
CA ARG A 266 -11.68 23.04 -1.54
C ARG A 266 -10.77 23.32 -2.73
N GLU A 267 -9.46 23.27 -2.49
CA GLU A 267 -8.45 23.57 -3.49
C GLU A 267 -7.14 22.86 -3.14
N ARG A 268 -6.26 22.77 -4.14
CA ARG A 268 -4.88 22.34 -3.94
C ARG A 268 -4.10 23.42 -3.20
N THR A 269 -3.05 23.03 -2.47
CA THR A 269 -2.21 23.92 -1.67
C THR A 269 -0.84 24.18 -2.30
N ASP A 270 -0.19 25.26 -1.90
CA ASP A 270 1.16 25.59 -2.39
C ASP A 270 2.24 24.69 -1.77
N VAL A 271 2.06 24.32 -0.51
CA VAL A 271 2.95 23.45 0.25
C VAL A 271 2.15 22.32 0.90
N THR A 272 2.58 21.08 0.70
CA THR A 272 2.04 19.93 1.45
C THR A 272 3.11 19.34 2.35
N VAL A 273 2.83 19.30 3.65
CA VAL A 273 3.64 18.55 4.61
C VAL A 273 2.98 17.19 4.84
N ILE A 274 3.72 16.10 4.69
CA ILE A 274 3.21 14.74 4.87
C ILE A 274 4.22 13.86 5.60
N SER A 275 3.73 13.01 6.51
CA SER A 275 4.50 11.87 7.01
C SER A 275 4.35 10.67 6.09
N SER A 276 5.47 9.99 5.81
CA SER A 276 5.45 8.71 5.10
C SER A 276 5.02 7.53 5.96
N PHE A 277 4.81 7.73 7.26
CA PHE A 277 4.39 6.66 8.18
C PHE A 277 3.12 5.95 7.68
N PRO A 278 3.00 4.62 7.84
CA PRO A 278 4.02 3.68 8.34
C PRO A 278 5.07 3.26 7.28
N SER A 279 4.95 3.72 6.04
CA SER A 279 5.80 3.32 4.90
C SER A 279 7.11 4.13 4.84
N VAL A 280 7.93 4.04 5.89
CA VAL A 280 9.13 4.89 6.10
C VAL A 280 10.47 4.22 5.78
N THR A 281 10.48 2.90 5.53
CA THR A 281 11.70 2.09 5.39
C THR A 281 12.67 2.63 4.34
N ASP A 282 12.17 2.94 3.15
CA ASP A 282 12.94 3.38 1.99
C ASP A 282 12.12 4.36 1.11
N PHE A 283 12.77 4.95 0.11
CA PHE A 283 12.15 5.92 -0.77
C PHE A 283 11.10 5.29 -1.71
N TRP A 284 11.27 4.01 -2.06
CA TRP A 284 10.32 3.26 -2.87
C TRP A 284 8.96 3.16 -2.17
N GLN A 285 8.94 2.78 -0.89
CA GLN A 285 7.75 2.72 -0.05
C GLN A 285 7.20 4.12 0.26
N CYS A 286 8.08 5.11 0.45
CA CYS A 286 7.68 6.52 0.59
C CYS A 286 6.95 7.06 -0.64
N GLY A 287 7.05 6.39 -1.79
CA GLY A 287 6.23 6.66 -2.97
C GLY A 287 4.74 6.81 -2.62
N LYS A 288 4.21 6.04 -1.65
CA LYS A 288 2.81 6.20 -1.20
C LYS A 288 2.50 7.61 -0.69
N ALA A 289 3.39 8.18 0.11
CA ALA A 289 3.24 9.54 0.62
C ALA A 289 3.45 10.58 -0.48
N LEU A 290 4.41 10.35 -1.38
CA LEU A 290 4.65 11.20 -2.54
C LEU A 290 3.42 11.29 -3.44
N TYR A 291 2.82 10.16 -3.83
CA TYR A 291 1.64 10.14 -4.68
C TYR A 291 0.40 10.71 -3.98
N THR A 292 0.26 10.47 -2.67
CA THR A 292 -0.83 11.03 -1.87
C THR A 292 -0.73 12.55 -1.80
N SER A 293 0.47 13.09 -1.56
CA SER A 293 0.71 14.54 -1.54
C SER A 293 0.62 15.19 -2.93
N ASP A 294 0.91 14.46 -4.02
CA ASP A 294 0.72 14.93 -5.39
C ASP A 294 -0.74 15.33 -5.69
N LEU A 295 -1.72 14.61 -5.13
CA LEU A 295 -3.15 14.88 -5.32
C LEU A 295 -3.59 16.27 -4.82
N ILE A 296 -2.98 16.74 -3.72
CA ILE A 296 -3.38 17.96 -3.01
C ILE A 296 -2.42 19.13 -3.25
N THR A 297 -1.21 18.89 -3.76
CA THR A 297 -0.23 19.96 -4.01
C THR A 297 -0.44 20.56 -5.40
N LYS A 298 -0.35 21.90 -5.53
CA LYS A 298 -0.38 22.60 -6.83
C LYS A 298 0.82 22.20 -7.69
N ASP A 299 0.65 22.27 -9.00
CA ASP A 299 1.81 22.20 -9.91
C ASP A 299 2.69 23.45 -9.69
N GLY A 300 4.00 23.24 -9.64
CA GLY A 300 5.00 24.22 -9.20
C GLY A 300 5.12 24.38 -7.67
N GLY A 301 4.30 23.65 -6.89
CA GLY A 301 4.33 23.65 -5.43
C GLY A 301 5.41 22.74 -4.82
N ASP A 302 5.45 22.73 -3.49
CA ASP A 302 6.45 22.02 -2.69
C ASP A 302 5.81 20.90 -1.85
N ILE A 303 6.42 19.72 -1.84
CA ILE A 303 6.09 18.61 -0.95
C ILE A 303 7.21 18.50 0.08
N VAL A 304 6.85 18.57 1.37
CA VAL A 304 7.75 18.31 2.50
C VAL A 304 7.41 16.94 3.06
N MET A 305 8.26 15.95 2.79
CA MET A 305 8.05 14.56 3.16
C MET A 305 8.89 14.18 4.36
N VAL A 306 8.24 13.73 5.43
CA VAL A 306 8.87 13.31 6.69
C VAL A 306 9.01 11.78 6.70
N SER A 307 10.24 11.26 6.75
CA SER A 307 10.49 9.81 6.72
C SER A 307 11.87 9.41 7.25
N SER A 308 12.00 8.22 7.84
CA SER A 308 13.29 7.71 8.32
C SER A 308 14.25 7.28 7.22
N LEU A 309 13.77 6.60 6.18
CA LEU A 309 14.58 6.15 5.03
C LEU A 309 15.82 5.36 5.49
N ASP A 310 15.64 4.48 6.47
CA ASP A 310 16.73 3.72 7.09
C ASP A 310 17.41 2.75 6.09
N GLU A 311 16.73 2.38 4.99
CA GLU A 311 17.22 1.55 3.89
C GLU A 311 17.43 2.33 2.56
N GLY A 312 17.40 3.67 2.59
CA GLY A 312 17.74 4.49 1.42
C GLY A 312 16.70 4.42 0.31
N PHE A 313 17.06 3.92 -0.88
CA PHE A 313 16.19 3.90 -2.07
C PHE A 313 15.37 2.61 -2.24
N GLY A 314 15.65 1.57 -1.46
CA GLY A 314 14.99 0.25 -1.54
C GLY A 314 15.73 -0.76 -2.41
N ASP A 315 15.11 -1.93 -2.63
CA ASP A 315 15.75 -3.13 -3.20
C ASP A 315 15.98 -3.11 -4.74
N HIS A 316 15.71 -1.98 -5.42
CA HIS A 316 15.80 -1.85 -6.89
C HIS A 316 17.02 -0.98 -7.29
N PRO A 317 18.18 -1.56 -7.63
CA PRO A 317 19.44 -0.83 -7.76
C PRO A 317 19.43 0.26 -8.84
N LEU A 318 18.65 0.07 -9.91
CA LEU A 318 18.58 1.05 -10.99
C LEU A 318 17.70 2.26 -10.64
N PHE A 319 16.80 2.13 -9.66
CA PHE A 319 15.76 3.12 -9.36
C PHE A 319 16.33 4.53 -9.12
N ALA A 320 17.31 4.67 -8.22
CA ALA A 320 17.93 5.96 -7.89
C ALA A 320 18.57 6.62 -9.12
N SER A 321 19.35 5.86 -9.90
CA SER A 321 20.04 6.38 -11.08
C SER A 321 19.07 6.84 -12.18
N LEU A 322 17.93 6.17 -12.31
CA LEU A 322 16.91 6.50 -13.31
C LEU A 322 16.20 7.82 -13.01
N LEU A 323 16.15 8.26 -11.74
CA LEU A 323 15.58 9.56 -11.36
C LEU A 323 16.38 10.75 -11.92
N LYS A 324 17.64 10.54 -12.34
CA LYS A 324 18.45 11.55 -13.05
C LYS A 324 17.92 11.85 -14.47
N LEU A 325 17.12 10.96 -15.05
CA LEU A 325 16.59 11.09 -16.41
C LEU A 325 15.22 11.78 -16.42
N GLU A 326 14.81 12.29 -17.57
CA GLU A 326 13.46 12.80 -17.78
C GLU A 326 12.46 11.66 -18.01
N ALA A 327 11.18 11.90 -17.67
CA ALA A 327 10.17 10.83 -17.70
C ALA A 327 10.02 10.17 -19.09
N ASN A 328 10.15 10.94 -20.18
CA ASN A 328 10.10 10.39 -21.53
C ASN A 328 11.33 9.52 -21.84
N GLU A 329 12.52 9.91 -21.37
CA GLU A 329 13.74 9.11 -21.55
C GLU A 329 13.68 7.79 -20.78
N ILE A 330 13.05 7.80 -19.59
CA ILE A 330 12.81 6.57 -18.81
C ILE A 330 11.87 5.63 -19.60
N LEU A 331 10.81 6.16 -20.23
CA LEU A 331 9.90 5.35 -21.05
C LEU A 331 10.56 4.80 -22.32
N GLU A 332 11.30 5.64 -23.05
CA GLU A 332 12.02 5.21 -24.25
C GLU A 332 13.00 4.08 -23.90
N LYS A 333 13.73 4.23 -22.79
CA LYS A 333 14.61 3.16 -22.31
C LYS A 333 13.82 1.93 -21.90
N LEU A 334 12.69 2.07 -21.20
CA LEU A 334 11.78 1.00 -20.81
C LEU A 334 11.32 0.14 -22.00
N ASP A 335 11.04 0.77 -23.14
CA ASP A 335 10.60 0.07 -24.35
C ASP A 335 11.74 -0.65 -25.09
N MET A 336 12.99 -0.22 -24.88
CA MET A 336 14.19 -0.86 -25.43
C MET A 336 14.78 -1.96 -24.53
N ILE A 337 14.21 -2.17 -23.34
CA ILE A 337 14.79 -2.99 -22.29
C ILE A 337 14.99 -4.45 -22.71
N THR A 338 16.22 -4.90 -22.48
CA THR A 338 16.63 -6.28 -22.14
C THR A 338 17.30 -6.29 -20.76
N THR A 339 16.84 -5.44 -19.82
CA THR A 339 17.52 -5.15 -18.54
C THR A 339 17.20 -6.17 -17.45
N GLU A 340 18.06 -6.21 -16.44
CA GLU A 340 17.91 -7.06 -15.24
C GLU A 340 16.88 -6.51 -14.23
N ASP A 341 16.49 -5.23 -14.30
CA ASP A 341 15.55 -4.60 -13.36
C ASP A 341 14.56 -3.63 -14.06
N PRO A 342 13.63 -4.15 -14.86
CA PRO A 342 12.65 -3.32 -15.57
C PRO A 342 11.58 -2.71 -14.64
N LEU A 343 11.37 -3.27 -13.43
CA LEU A 343 10.43 -2.69 -12.48
C LEU A 343 10.92 -1.35 -11.93
N ALA A 344 12.24 -1.17 -11.76
CA ALA A 344 12.83 0.12 -11.41
C ALA A 344 12.45 1.24 -12.38
N TYR A 345 12.35 0.95 -13.68
CA TYR A 345 11.94 1.94 -14.69
C TYR A 345 10.49 2.36 -14.52
N VAL A 346 9.60 1.41 -14.21
CA VAL A 346 8.19 1.71 -13.99
C VAL A 346 8.00 2.62 -12.76
N ALA A 347 8.68 2.30 -11.66
CA ALA A 347 8.63 3.12 -10.45
C ALA A 347 9.31 4.49 -10.65
N ALA A 348 10.50 4.52 -11.28
CA ALA A 348 11.21 5.76 -11.57
C ALA A 348 10.38 6.68 -12.46
N TYR A 349 9.71 6.14 -13.49
CA TYR A 349 8.77 6.90 -14.31
C TYR A 349 7.66 7.52 -13.47
N ALA A 350 6.98 6.71 -12.64
CA ALA A 350 5.89 7.18 -11.80
C ALA A 350 6.34 8.28 -10.82
N VAL A 351 7.49 8.13 -10.18
CA VAL A 351 8.08 9.14 -9.29
C VAL A 351 8.48 10.40 -10.07
N LYS A 352 9.19 10.26 -11.20
CA LYS A 352 9.67 11.40 -12.00
C LYS A 352 8.52 12.27 -12.51
N LYS A 353 7.36 11.68 -12.83
CA LYS A 353 6.15 12.43 -13.19
C LYS A 353 5.69 13.41 -12.11
N VAL A 354 5.93 13.11 -10.83
CA VAL A 354 5.67 14.03 -9.71
C VAL A 354 6.79 15.05 -9.60
N LEU A 355 8.05 14.60 -9.63
CA LEU A 355 9.23 15.48 -9.49
C LEU A 355 9.35 16.55 -10.59
N GLN A 356 8.85 16.27 -11.80
CA GLN A 356 8.80 17.26 -12.89
C GLN A 356 7.78 18.38 -12.64
N LYS A 357 6.76 18.13 -11.82
CA LYS A 357 5.70 19.09 -11.50
C LYS A 357 5.92 19.79 -10.18
N LYS A 358 6.61 19.15 -9.24
CA LYS A 358 6.65 19.55 -7.83
C LYS A 358 8.05 19.37 -7.26
N LYS A 359 8.43 20.26 -6.35
CA LYS A 359 9.71 20.17 -5.63
C LYS A 359 9.51 19.33 -4.38
N VAL A 360 10.38 18.36 -4.15
CA VAL A 360 10.32 17.50 -2.97
C VAL A 360 11.47 17.82 -2.03
N HIS A 361 11.13 18.07 -0.77
CA HIS A 361 12.05 18.27 0.33
C HIS A 361 11.87 17.11 1.30
N ILE A 362 12.95 16.39 1.60
CA ILE A 362 12.92 15.28 2.54
C ILE A 362 13.34 15.82 3.91
N VAL A 363 12.58 15.47 4.94
CA VAL A 363 12.96 15.67 6.33
C VAL A 363 13.40 14.32 6.89
N SER A 364 14.70 14.16 7.14
CA SER A 364 15.28 12.89 7.60
C SER A 364 16.66 13.06 8.24
N ASP A 365 17.02 12.12 9.13
CA ASP A 365 18.38 11.87 9.62
C ASP A 365 19.05 10.65 8.95
N THR A 366 18.55 10.24 7.78
CA THR A 366 19.09 9.12 7.01
C THR A 366 20.57 9.30 6.68
N LYS A 367 21.32 8.20 6.77
CA LYS A 367 22.74 8.13 6.38
C LYS A 367 22.96 8.29 4.86
N PHE A 368 21.91 8.17 4.05
CA PHE A 368 21.95 8.24 2.59
C PHE A 368 21.76 9.67 2.04
N ALA A 369 21.84 10.70 2.89
CA ALA A 369 21.50 12.09 2.54
C ALA A 369 22.23 12.60 1.27
N GLU A 370 23.53 12.30 1.14
CA GLU A 370 24.33 12.72 -0.02
C GLU A 370 23.79 12.14 -1.34
N GLU A 371 23.35 10.87 -1.34
CA GLU A 371 22.81 10.21 -2.53
C GLU A 371 21.47 10.81 -2.97
N PHE A 372 20.63 11.22 -2.01
CA PHE A 372 19.39 11.95 -2.29
C PHE A 372 19.64 13.36 -2.83
N ASP A 373 20.60 14.08 -2.24
CA ASP A 373 20.96 15.42 -2.67
C ASP A 373 21.50 15.45 -4.12
N GLU A 374 22.27 14.43 -4.52
CA GLU A 374 22.73 14.25 -5.92
C GLU A 374 21.57 14.13 -6.93
N LEU A 375 20.40 13.68 -6.48
CA LEU A 375 19.19 13.56 -7.31
C LEU A 375 18.30 14.80 -7.21
N GLY A 376 18.73 15.83 -6.50
CA GLY A 376 17.94 17.04 -6.23
C GLY A 376 16.83 16.83 -5.21
N LEU A 377 16.80 15.70 -4.50
CA LEU A 377 15.86 15.40 -3.42
C LEU A 377 16.44 15.86 -2.09
N ARG A 378 16.43 17.17 -1.84
CA ARG A 378 17.16 17.75 -0.71
C ARG A 378 16.75 17.15 0.64
N VAL A 379 17.70 16.60 1.38
CA VAL A 379 17.51 16.08 2.73
C VAL A 379 17.80 17.17 3.76
N ASN A 380 16.90 17.33 4.72
CA ASN A 380 16.96 18.35 5.76
C ASN A 380 16.72 17.69 7.11
N SER A 381 17.47 18.06 8.13
CA SER A 381 17.31 17.51 9.48
C SER A 381 16.25 18.22 10.33
N ASP A 382 15.95 19.48 10.01
CA ASP A 382 14.99 20.31 10.73
C ASP A 382 13.77 20.66 9.86
N ILE A 383 12.61 20.15 10.26
CA ILE A 383 11.33 20.42 9.59
C ILE A 383 10.92 21.88 9.68
N GLN A 384 11.19 22.56 10.81
CA GLN A 384 10.73 23.94 11.01
C GLN A 384 11.43 24.88 10.03
N SER A 385 12.76 24.77 9.91
CA SER A 385 13.55 25.54 8.95
C SER A 385 13.11 25.34 7.49
N VAL A 386 12.71 24.11 7.12
CA VAL A 386 12.20 23.83 5.77
C VAL A 386 10.87 24.52 5.55
N VAL A 387 9.94 24.37 6.48
CA VAL A 387 8.60 24.95 6.37
C VAL A 387 8.70 26.46 6.35
N ASP A 388 9.40 27.10 7.29
CA ASP A 388 9.57 28.56 7.38
C ASP A 388 10.10 29.17 6.09
N ARG A 389 11.03 28.49 5.41
CA ARG A 389 11.58 28.90 4.12
C ARG A 389 10.54 28.87 3.00
N LEU A 390 9.58 27.95 3.05
CA LEU A 390 8.58 27.72 2.00
C LEU A 390 7.31 28.55 2.21
N ILE A 391 6.92 28.82 3.45
CA ILE A 391 5.61 29.41 3.80
C ILE A 391 5.58 30.95 3.82
N CYS A 392 6.17 31.60 2.80
CA CYS A 392 6.08 33.05 2.62
C CYS A 392 4.62 33.56 2.69
N PRO A 393 4.38 34.84 3.07
CA PRO A 393 3.03 35.39 3.15
C PRO A 393 2.21 35.12 1.89
N GLY A 394 1.01 34.56 2.07
CA GLY A 394 0.09 34.19 0.97
C GLY A 394 0.22 32.75 0.44
N LYS A 395 1.21 31.98 0.89
CA LYS A 395 1.31 30.53 0.58
C LYS A 395 0.35 29.72 1.45
N SER A 396 -0.41 28.83 0.81
CA SER A 396 -1.33 27.89 1.47
C SER A 396 -0.62 26.57 1.80
N VAL A 397 -0.93 26.00 2.96
CA VAL A 397 -0.30 24.79 3.49
C VAL A 397 -1.35 23.74 3.80
N SER A 398 -1.20 22.52 3.30
CA SER A 398 -1.94 21.34 3.82
C SER A 398 -1.00 20.44 4.60
N VAL A 399 -1.50 19.84 5.66
CA VAL A 399 -0.76 18.85 6.42
C VAL A 399 -1.51 17.52 6.45
N LEU A 400 -0.84 16.48 5.97
CA LEU A 400 -1.35 15.10 5.94
C LEU A 400 -0.63 14.30 7.01
N GLN A 401 -1.39 13.71 7.93
CA GLN A 401 -0.86 13.06 9.14
C GLN A 401 0.03 11.85 8.84
N ASN A 402 -0.28 11.12 7.76
CA ASN A 402 0.43 9.91 7.35
C ASN A 402 0.09 9.57 5.88
N SER A 403 0.69 8.48 5.38
CA SER A 403 0.51 7.99 4.01
C SER A 403 -0.84 7.29 3.75
N LEU A 404 -1.69 7.11 4.77
CA LEU A 404 -3.01 6.48 4.64
C LEU A 404 -4.11 7.48 4.29
N VAL A 405 -3.89 8.77 4.55
CA VAL A 405 -4.84 9.85 4.25
C VAL A 405 -5.18 9.81 2.76
N LEU A 406 -6.46 9.91 2.41
CA LEU A 406 -6.89 10.07 1.02
C LEU A 406 -7.40 11.51 0.82
N PRO A 407 -6.55 12.44 0.34
CA PRO A 407 -6.99 13.78 0.02
C PRO A 407 -7.76 13.80 -1.30
N GLU A 408 -8.82 14.59 -1.36
CA GLU A 408 -9.61 14.79 -2.58
C GLU A 408 -9.99 16.26 -2.74
N ILE A 409 -9.95 16.78 -3.98
CA ILE A 409 -10.43 18.13 -4.26
C ILE A 409 -11.93 18.06 -4.52
N THR A 410 -12.71 18.76 -3.71
CA THR A 410 -14.15 18.95 -3.92
C THR A 410 -14.36 19.78 -5.19
N THR A 411 -15.06 19.24 -6.19
CA THR A 411 -15.62 20.06 -7.27
C THR A 411 -16.86 20.80 -6.76
N GLU A 412 -17.15 22.00 -7.27
CA GLU A 412 -18.25 22.86 -6.80
C GLU A 412 -19.63 22.15 -6.81
N GLU A 413 -19.82 21.13 -7.66
CA GLU A 413 -21.06 20.35 -7.77
C GLU A 413 -21.40 19.55 -6.50
N VAL A 414 -20.41 18.98 -5.81
CA VAL A 414 -20.62 18.13 -4.60
C VAL A 414 -20.90 18.98 -3.35
N TYR A 415 -20.39 20.21 -3.32
CA TYR A 415 -20.59 21.14 -2.19
C TYR A 415 -22.03 21.65 -2.09
N HIS A 416 -22.78 21.66 -3.20
CA HIS A 416 -24.18 22.07 -3.23
C HIS A 416 -25.17 20.94 -2.90
N GLU A 417 -24.81 19.67 -3.10
CA GLU A 417 -25.67 18.54 -2.73
C GLU A 417 -25.65 18.23 -1.23
N THR A 418 -24.50 18.41 -0.57
CA THR A 418 -24.32 18.14 0.88
C THR A 418 -24.93 19.23 1.79
N LYS A 419 -25.46 20.32 1.22
CA LYS A 419 -26.11 21.43 1.95
C LYS A 419 -27.61 21.60 1.67
N ARG A 420 -28.24 20.68 0.93
CA ARG A 420 -29.71 20.70 0.84
C ARG A 420 -30.28 20.14 2.16
N PRO A 421 -31.16 20.90 2.83
CA PRO A 421 -31.69 20.55 4.16
C PRO A 421 -32.54 19.29 4.16
#